data_AF-A0A938ZK37-F1
#
_entry.id   AF-A0A938ZK37-F1
#
_cell.length_a   1.000
_cell.length_b   1.000
_cell.length_c   1.000
_cell.angle_alpha   90.00
_cell.angle_beta   90.00
_cell.angle_gamma   90.00
#
_symmetry.space_group_name_H-M   'P 1'
#
loop_
_entity.id
_entity.type
_entity.pdbx_description
1 polymer ?
#
loop_
_entity_poly.entity_id
_entity_poly.type
_entity_poly.pdbx_seq_one_letter_code
_entity_poly.pdbx_strand_id
1 'polypeptide(L)'
;MVRLVLTAILLVLVTACGSIGLLPTSELVQKAIALGLEQTQQKLSQQLDLDFQGFEIKRLSITQEQPLTIDNLPAFHVRGTYDLIVKLPKRRLTQPKQPFDVYLQIQQEGKTWRSLIPEKGSKNTQSIWRSYLVE
;
A
#
# COMPACT_ATOMS: atom_id res chain seq x y z
N MET A 1 40.18 -31.24 -5.58
CA MET A 1 40.03 -30.09 -4.67
C MET A 1 39.28 -28.91 -5.29
N VAL A 2 39.54 -28.50 -6.55
CA VAL A 2 38.83 -27.39 -7.23
C VAL A 2 37.30 -27.58 -7.32
N ARG A 3 36.83 -28.82 -7.53
CA ARG A 3 35.39 -29.12 -7.60
C ARG A 3 34.60 -28.79 -6.33
N LEU A 4 35.20 -28.96 -5.15
CA LEU A 4 34.56 -28.70 -3.86
C LEU A 4 34.43 -27.20 -3.56
N VAL A 5 35.41 -26.41 -3.98
CA VAL A 5 35.40 -24.94 -3.82
C VAL A 5 34.30 -24.31 -4.70
N LEU A 6 34.14 -24.82 -5.93
CA LEU A 6 33.10 -24.33 -6.84
C LEU A 6 31.68 -24.67 -6.37
N THR A 7 31.48 -25.84 -5.73
CA THR A 7 30.16 -26.20 -5.16
C THR A 7 29.84 -25.38 -3.92
N ALA A 8 30.83 -25.07 -3.08
CA ALA A 8 30.65 -24.23 -1.91
C ALA A 8 30.26 -22.78 -2.28
N ILE A 9 30.87 -22.21 -3.32
CA ILE A 9 30.50 -20.89 -3.85
C ILE A 9 29.06 -20.91 -4.40
N LEU A 10 28.71 -21.94 -5.17
CA LEU A 10 27.36 -22.06 -5.74
C LEU A 10 26.28 -22.15 -4.66
N LEU A 11 26.55 -22.88 -3.56
CA LEU A 11 25.61 -23.02 -2.43
C LEU A 11 25.38 -21.70 -1.68
N VAL A 12 26.38 -20.82 -1.60
CA VAL A 12 26.25 -19.48 -0.99
C VAL A 12 25.42 -18.53 -1.85
N LEU A 13 25.44 -18.70 -3.18
CA LEU A 13 24.62 -17.88 -4.10
C LEU A 13 23.13 -18.30 -4.13
N VAL A 14 22.81 -19.55 -3.76
CA VAL A 14 21.43 -20.08 -3.83
C VAL A 14 20.57 -19.70 -2.61
N THR A 15 21.17 -19.32 -1.48
CA THR A 15 20.41 -18.88 -0.29
C THR A 15 19.80 -17.47 -0.42
N ALA A 16 20.07 -16.74 -1.51
CA ALA A 16 19.50 -15.43 -1.77
C ALA A 16 18.08 -15.47 -2.39
N CYS A 17 17.62 -16.61 -2.90
CA CYS A 17 16.25 -16.79 -3.41
C CYS A 17 15.37 -17.43 -2.32
N GLY A 18 15.29 -16.79 -1.16
CA GLY A 18 14.69 -17.38 0.04
C GLY A 18 13.70 -16.49 0.78
N SER A 19 13.23 -15.41 0.17
CA SER A 19 12.02 -14.72 0.65
C SER A 19 10.96 -14.86 -0.42
N ILE A 20 10.13 -15.90 -0.32
CA ILE A 20 8.74 -15.82 -0.79
C ILE A 20 8.07 -14.78 0.12
N GLY A 21 8.47 -13.52 -0.04
CA GLY A 21 7.85 -12.40 0.61
C GLY A 21 6.47 -12.31 -0.01
N LEU A 22 5.45 -12.41 0.83
CA LEU A 22 4.10 -12.01 0.45
C LEU A 22 4.21 -10.55 -0.02
N LEU A 23 4.31 -10.33 -1.33
CA LEU A 23 4.37 -9.00 -1.92
C LEU A 23 2.93 -8.45 -1.97
N PRO A 24 2.75 -7.15 -1.73
CA PRO A 24 1.43 -6.53 -1.83
C PRO A 24 0.94 -6.62 -3.28
N THR A 25 -0.26 -7.14 -3.49
CA THR A 25 -0.85 -7.20 -4.84
C THR A 25 -1.39 -5.83 -5.24
N SER A 26 -1.48 -5.55 -6.55
CA SER A 26 -2.07 -4.31 -7.04
C SER A 26 -3.54 -4.15 -6.61
N GLU A 27 -4.28 -5.26 -6.47
CA GLU A 27 -5.65 -5.26 -5.95
C GLU A 27 -5.68 -4.81 -4.49
N LEU A 28 -4.78 -5.32 -3.65
CA LEU A 28 -4.65 -4.91 -2.26
C LEU A 28 -4.32 -3.41 -2.14
N VAL A 29 -3.37 -2.94 -2.95
CA VAL A 29 -3.02 -1.51 -3.02
C VAL A 29 -4.23 -0.68 -3.44
N GLN A 30 -4.99 -1.13 -4.44
CA GLN A 30 -6.20 -0.44 -4.89
C GLN A 30 -7.27 -0.37 -3.79
N LYS A 31 -7.51 -1.47 -3.06
CA LYS A 31 -8.43 -1.48 -1.91
C LYS A 31 -7.98 -0.51 -0.82
N ALA A 32 -6.69 -0.48 -0.51
CA ALA A 32 -6.14 0.45 0.49
C ALA A 32 -6.34 1.93 0.08
N ILE A 33 -6.12 2.25 -1.20
CA ILE A 33 -6.40 3.59 -1.76
C ILE A 33 -7.90 3.90 -1.69
N ALA A 34 -8.76 2.95 -2.06
CA ALA A 34 -10.21 3.11 -2.04
C ALA A 34 -10.73 3.44 -0.63
N LEU A 35 -10.26 2.73 0.40
CA LEU A 35 -10.61 3.00 1.80
C LEU A 35 -10.27 4.45 2.21
N GLY A 36 -9.08 4.94 1.82
CA GLY A 36 -8.69 6.33 2.08
C GLY A 36 -9.56 7.35 1.35
N LEU A 37 -9.95 7.03 0.10
CA LEU A 37 -10.84 7.88 -0.69
C LEU A 37 -12.27 7.92 -0.13
N GLU A 38 -12.82 6.80 0.34
CA GLU A 38 -14.14 6.75 0.97
C GLU A 38 -14.21 7.66 2.20
N GLN A 39 -13.20 7.56 3.08
CA GLN A 39 -13.11 8.42 4.26
C GLN A 39 -13.01 9.90 3.90
N THR A 40 -12.25 10.21 2.83
CA THR A 40 -12.10 11.59 2.34
C THR A 40 -13.41 12.09 1.75
N GLN A 41 -14.09 11.26 0.95
CA GLN A 41 -15.33 11.61 0.30
C GLN A 41 -16.42 11.90 1.34
N GLN A 42 -16.60 11.05 2.34
CA GLN A 42 -17.56 11.28 3.42
C GLN A 42 -17.35 12.63 4.13
N LYS A 43 -16.09 12.97 4.42
CA LYS A 43 -15.75 14.27 5.03
C LYS A 43 -16.05 15.43 4.09
N LEU A 44 -15.70 15.31 2.81
CA LEU A 44 -15.96 16.36 1.82
C LEU A 44 -17.46 16.54 1.56
N SER A 45 -18.25 15.46 1.50
CA SER A 45 -19.71 15.53 1.34
C SER A 45 -20.34 16.36 2.45
N GLN A 46 -19.91 16.12 3.70
CA GLN A 46 -20.41 16.85 4.87
C GLN A 46 -20.02 18.33 4.85
N GLN A 47 -18.83 18.68 4.36
CA GLN A 47 -18.34 20.06 4.37
C GLN A 47 -18.83 20.90 3.19
N LEU A 48 -19.08 20.28 2.04
CA LEU A 48 -19.36 20.98 0.78
C LEU A 48 -20.77 20.73 0.25
N ASP A 49 -21.61 19.98 0.96
CA ASP A 49 -22.95 19.55 0.53
C ASP A 49 -22.94 18.95 -0.89
N LEU A 50 -21.91 18.13 -1.15
CA LEU A 50 -21.71 17.47 -2.43
C LEU A 50 -22.26 16.06 -2.37
N ASP A 51 -23.17 15.75 -3.29
CA ASP A 51 -23.62 14.38 -3.55
C ASP A 51 -22.58 13.66 -4.42
N PHE A 52 -21.86 12.70 -3.83
CA PHE A 52 -20.92 11.87 -4.55
C PHE A 52 -21.57 10.54 -4.91
N GLN A 53 -21.58 10.20 -6.19
CA GLN A 53 -22.16 8.94 -6.70
C GLN A 53 -21.13 7.81 -6.77
N GLY A 54 -19.93 8.02 -6.24
CA GLY A 54 -18.82 7.06 -6.22
C GLY A 54 -17.59 7.53 -6.98
N PHE A 55 -16.59 6.65 -7.04
CA PHE A 55 -15.31 6.92 -7.69
C PHE A 55 -14.79 5.67 -8.42
N GLU A 56 -13.92 5.87 -9.39
CA GLU A 56 -13.17 4.80 -10.06
C GLU A 56 -11.68 5.10 -9.95
N ILE A 57 -10.90 4.07 -9.66
CA ILE A 57 -9.43 4.10 -9.73
C ILE A 57 -9.05 3.40 -11.04
N LYS A 58 -8.30 4.09 -11.90
CA LYS A 58 -7.79 3.52 -13.17
C LYS A 58 -6.29 3.71 -13.27
N ARG A 59 -5.65 2.92 -14.14
CA ARG A 59 -4.23 3.06 -14.48
C ARG A 59 -3.32 3.12 -13.23
N LEU A 60 -3.60 2.25 -12.25
CA LEU A 60 -2.75 2.11 -11.07
C LEU A 60 -1.35 1.66 -11.52
N SER A 61 -0.35 2.47 -11.20
CA SER A 61 1.04 2.22 -11.49
C SER A 61 1.84 2.34 -10.20
N ILE A 62 2.39 1.22 -9.75
CA ILE A 62 3.27 1.16 -8.60
C ILE A 62 4.68 1.50 -9.08
N THR A 63 5.27 2.55 -8.53
CA THR A 63 6.62 3.03 -8.91
C THR A 63 7.69 2.59 -7.93
N GLN A 64 7.30 2.33 -6.68
CA GLN A 64 8.23 1.94 -5.62
C GLN A 64 7.52 1.03 -4.62
N GLU A 65 8.20 -0.07 -4.29
CA GLU A 65 7.82 -1.00 -3.22
C GLU A 65 9.05 -1.18 -2.34
N GLN A 66 8.97 -0.68 -1.10
CA GLN A 66 10.05 -0.78 -0.15
C GLN A 66 9.63 -1.68 1.02
N PRO A 67 10.26 -2.85 1.21
CA PRO A 67 10.03 -3.65 2.40
C PRO A 67 10.59 -2.94 3.63
N LEU A 68 9.86 -3.01 4.74
CA LEU A 68 10.25 -2.51 6.05
C LEU A 68 9.63 -3.37 7.15
N THR A 69 9.91 -3.02 8.40
CA THR A 69 9.32 -3.66 9.57
C THR A 69 8.68 -2.60 10.44
N ILE A 70 7.40 -2.80 10.79
CA ILE A 70 6.65 -1.95 11.71
C ILE A 70 6.15 -2.86 12.83
N ASP A 71 6.44 -2.52 14.09
CA ASP A 71 6.04 -3.28 15.28
C ASP A 71 6.39 -4.79 15.20
N ASN A 72 7.61 -5.09 14.74
CA ASN A 72 8.12 -6.46 14.51
C ASN A 72 7.35 -7.29 13.48
N LEU A 73 6.49 -6.67 12.67
CA LEU A 73 5.77 -7.32 11.58
C LEU A 73 6.29 -6.86 10.21
N PRO A 74 6.35 -7.75 9.20
CA PRO A 74 6.67 -7.37 7.83
C PRO A 74 5.67 -6.34 7.29
N ALA A 75 6.20 -5.27 6.71
CA ALA A 75 5.40 -4.23 6.07
C ALA A 75 6.04 -3.77 4.76
N PHE A 76 5.23 -3.16 3.91
CA PHE A 76 5.64 -2.60 2.63
C PHE A 76 5.18 -1.15 2.54
N HIS A 77 6.11 -0.27 2.20
CA HIS A 77 5.82 1.10 1.81
C HIS A 77 5.69 1.13 0.29
N VAL A 78 4.48 1.36 -0.20
CA VAL A 78 4.14 1.32 -1.61
C VAL A 78 3.77 2.72 -2.08
N ARG A 79 4.44 3.17 -3.13
CA ARG A 79 4.24 4.49 -3.74
C ARG A 79 4.06 4.38 -5.24
N GLY A 80 3.24 5.28 -5.78
CA GLY A 80 3.00 5.31 -7.21
C GLY A 80 1.97 6.35 -7.59
N THR A 81 1.32 6.12 -8.72
CA THR A 81 0.29 6.99 -9.24
C THR A 81 -0.92 6.21 -9.73
N TYR A 82 -2.08 6.85 -9.71
CA TYR A 82 -3.31 6.33 -10.29
C TYR A 82 -4.13 7.47 -10.87
N ASP A 83 -5.14 7.12 -11.66
CA ASP A 83 -6.12 8.08 -12.14
C ASP A 83 -7.40 7.94 -11.35
N LEU A 84 -7.84 9.05 -10.79
CA LEU A 84 -9.07 9.13 -10.02
C LEU A 84 -10.18 9.71 -10.90
N ILE A 85 -11.27 8.98 -11.06
CA ILE A 85 -12.49 9.49 -11.67
C ILE A 85 -13.55 9.60 -10.59
N VAL A 86 -13.98 10.82 -10.28
CA VAL A 86 -15.05 11.09 -9.31
C VAL A 86 -16.36 11.31 -10.06
N LYS A 87 -17.41 10.59 -9.67
CA LYS A 87 -18.76 10.72 -10.23
C LYS A 87 -19.60 11.65 -9.36
N LEU A 88 -20.06 12.74 -9.95
CA LEU A 88 -21.03 13.67 -9.35
C LEU A 88 -22.32 13.63 -10.19
N PRO A 89 -23.49 14.03 -9.65
CA PRO A 89 -24.77 13.92 -10.34
C PRO A 89 -24.81 14.55 -11.74
N LYS A 90 -24.12 15.68 -11.93
CA LYS A 90 -24.14 16.45 -13.18
C LYS A 90 -22.83 16.41 -13.97
N ARG A 91 -21.75 15.83 -13.41
CA ARG A 91 -20.41 15.88 -14.02
C ARG A 91 -19.52 14.76 -13.53
N ARG A 92 -18.47 14.48 -14.32
CA ARG A 92 -17.36 13.61 -13.91
C ARG A 92 -16.10 14.44 -13.81
N LEU A 93 -15.35 14.23 -12.74
CA LEU A 93 -14.05 14.87 -12.54
C LEU A 93 -12.96 13.82 -12.66
N THR A 94 -12.11 13.97 -13.66
CA THR A 94 -10.95 13.08 -13.86
C THR A 94 -9.70 13.79 -13.40
N GLN A 95 -8.99 13.16 -12.46
CA GLN A 95 -7.71 13.62 -11.94
C GLN A 95 -6.65 12.59 -12.32
N PRO A 96 -5.90 12.83 -13.39
CA PRO A 96 -4.85 11.91 -13.83
C PRO A 96 -3.63 11.98 -12.91
N LYS A 97 -2.90 10.86 -12.81
CA LYS A 97 -1.61 10.75 -12.13
C LYS A 97 -1.61 11.26 -10.68
N GLN A 98 -2.69 11.03 -9.95
CA GLN A 98 -2.74 11.28 -8.52
C GLN A 98 -1.72 10.41 -7.80
N PRO A 99 -0.79 10.99 -7.03
CA PRO A 99 0.18 10.22 -6.27
C PRO A 99 -0.53 9.49 -5.11
N PHE A 100 -0.03 8.32 -4.77
CA PHE A 100 -0.43 7.61 -3.56
C PHE A 100 0.80 7.20 -2.75
N ASP A 101 0.60 7.11 -1.44
CA ASP A 101 1.58 6.68 -0.46
C ASP A 101 0.83 5.83 0.58
N VAL A 102 1.07 4.51 0.56
CA VAL A 102 0.38 3.56 1.43
C VAL A 102 1.38 2.64 2.11
N TYR A 103 1.08 2.30 3.37
CA TYR A 103 1.82 1.32 4.15
C TYR A 103 0.94 0.09 4.33
N LEU A 104 1.45 -1.08 3.94
CA LEU A 104 0.73 -2.34 4.00
C LEU A 104 1.47 -3.30 4.92
N GLN A 105 0.85 -3.76 5.99
CA GLN A 105 1.44 -4.66 6.98
C GLN A 105 0.77 -6.03 6.93
N ILE A 106 1.58 -7.07 6.96
CA ILE A 106 1.14 -8.47 7.03
C ILE A 106 1.00 -8.85 8.50
N GLN A 107 -0.12 -9.46 8.87
CA GLN A 107 -0.33 -9.96 10.24
C GLN A 107 0.44 -11.26 10.50
N GLN A 108 0.53 -11.65 11.77
CA GLN A 108 1.30 -12.83 12.20
C GLN A 108 0.89 -14.13 11.50
N GLU A 109 -0.39 -14.31 11.15
CA GLU A 109 -0.84 -15.50 10.42
C GLU A 109 -0.46 -15.49 8.93
N GLY A 110 0.07 -14.39 8.40
CA GLY A 110 0.48 -14.26 6.99
C GLY A 110 -0.67 -14.20 5.99
N LYS A 111 -1.92 -14.12 6.46
CA LYS A 111 -3.14 -14.23 5.64
C LYS A 111 -3.84 -12.89 5.43
N THR A 112 -3.66 -11.96 6.35
CA THR A 112 -4.41 -10.71 6.37
C THR A 112 -3.47 -9.52 6.24
N TRP A 113 -3.96 -8.52 5.52
CA TRP A 113 -3.25 -7.29 5.26
C TRP A 113 -3.96 -6.12 5.92
N ARG A 114 -3.16 -5.22 6.49
CA ARG A 114 -3.66 -4.00 7.11
C ARG A 114 -3.02 -2.78 6.46
N SER A 115 -3.84 -1.79 6.12
CA SER A 115 -3.39 -0.47 5.70
C SER A 115 -3.05 0.35 6.93
N LEU A 116 -1.81 0.81 7.02
CA LEU A 116 -1.33 1.68 8.09
C LEU A 116 -1.36 3.12 7.61
N ILE A 117 -2.04 3.97 8.38
CA ILE A 117 -2.08 5.42 8.15
C ILE A 117 -1.28 6.08 9.28
N PRO A 118 -0.19 6.80 8.97
CA PRO A 118 0.58 7.50 9.99
C PRO A 118 -0.27 8.63 10.57
N GLU A 119 -0.36 8.70 11.89
CA GLU A 119 -0.99 9.83 12.56
C GLU A 119 -0.07 11.06 12.50
N LYS A 120 -0.50 12.12 11.79
CA LYS A 120 0.25 13.38 11.71
C LYS A 120 0.28 14.05 13.08
N GLY A 121 1.34 13.78 13.85
CA GLY A 121 1.54 14.36 15.18
C GLY A 121 2.82 13.90 15.90
N SER A 122 3.38 12.73 15.58
CA SER A 122 4.60 12.25 16.21
C SER A 122 5.85 12.88 15.58
N LYS A 123 6.25 14.06 16.08
CA LYS A 123 7.60 14.62 15.86
C LYS A 123 8.68 13.96 16.74
N ASN A 124 8.32 13.05 17.66
CA ASN A 124 9.29 12.34 18.51
C ASN A 124 8.89 10.87 18.74
N THR A 125 9.72 10.00 18.17
CA THR A 125 10.12 8.68 18.68
C THR A 125 9.16 7.48 18.61
N GLN A 126 7.84 7.64 18.46
CA GLN A 126 6.95 6.51 18.16
C GLN A 126 5.82 6.92 17.20
N SER A 127 5.94 6.54 15.93
CA SER A 127 4.86 6.70 14.95
C SER A 127 3.62 5.93 15.41
N ILE A 128 2.57 6.65 15.80
CA ILE A 128 1.27 6.04 16.09
C ILE A 128 0.62 5.71 14.74
N TRP A 129 0.35 4.43 14.50
CA TRP A 129 -0.24 3.94 13.26
C TRP A 129 -1.70 3.60 13.47
N ARG A 130 -2.59 4.21 12.68
CA ARG A 130 -3.97 3.72 12.56
C ARG A 130 -4.01 2.59 11.54
N SER A 131 -4.55 1.46 11.95
CA SER A 131 -4.50 0.23 11.17
C SER A 131 -5.89 -0.20 10.73
N TYR A 132 -6.13 -0.30 9.42
CA TYR A 132 -7.41 -0.70 8.82
C TYR A 132 -7.26 -2.03 8.09
N LEU A 133 -8.22 -2.94 8.25
CA LEU A 133 -8.23 -4.22 7.56
C LEU A 133 -8.55 -4.02 6.06
N VAL A 134 -7.85 -4.72 5.17
CA VAL A 134 -7.97 -4.56 3.70
C VAL A 134 -8.31 -5.89 2.98
N GLU A 135 -8.53 -6.99 3.71
CA GLU A 135 -8.76 -8.37 3.20
C GLU A 135 -9.35 -8.48 1.78
#